data_AF-A0A1C6UR10-F1
#
_entry.id   AF-A0A1C6UR10-F1
#
_cell.length_a   1.000
_cell.length_b   1.000
_cell.length_c   1.000
_cell.angle_alpha   90.00
_cell.angle_beta   90.00
_cell.angle_gamma   90.00
#
_symmetry.space_group_name_H-M   'P 1'
#
loop_
_entity.id
_entity.type
_entity.pdbx_description
1 polymer ?
#
loop_
_entity_poly.entity_id
_entity_poly.type
_entity_poly.pdbx_seq_one_letter_code
_entity_poly.pdbx_strand_id
1 'polypeptide(L)'
;MGGDEPMDEHAYDPELWAHVKTEVEDGEWGKVASQTAIFVENHVRTWAGNPQDRNGNNLVGKNLYLEVFGETSDYRLGRQASEREGWRYLGMGFAQALSNVDRHRIQTRDDAKRYALGVLGLGSLLLTQLRYEHGDILKAE
;
A
#
# COMPACT_ATOMS: atom_id res chain seq x y z
N MET A 1 -28.11 -13.09 8.47
CA MET A 1 -27.71 -12.33 9.67
C MET A 1 -26.24 -12.61 9.91
N GLY A 2 -25.35 -11.81 9.30
CA GLY A 2 -23.93 -11.81 9.64
C GLY A 2 -23.69 -10.45 10.27
N GLY A 3 -23.46 -10.42 11.57
CA GLY A 3 -23.30 -9.18 12.33
C GLY A 3 -22.08 -8.41 11.84
N ASP A 4 -22.16 -7.09 11.92
CA ASP A 4 -20.99 -6.22 12.00
C ASP A 4 -20.22 -6.60 13.28
N GLU A 5 -19.44 -7.67 13.22
CA GLU A 5 -18.36 -7.84 14.18
C GLU A 5 -17.41 -6.64 14.00
N PRO A 6 -17.03 -5.97 15.09
CA PRO A 6 -16.07 -4.89 15.03
C PRO A 6 -14.80 -5.41 14.36
N MET A 7 -14.31 -4.68 13.36
CA MET A 7 -13.09 -5.04 12.66
C MET A 7 -11.93 -5.10 13.66
N ASP A 8 -11.14 -6.18 13.58
CA ASP A 8 -9.92 -6.29 14.38
C ASP A 8 -8.87 -5.31 13.84
N GLU A 9 -8.75 -4.17 14.51
CA GLU A 9 -7.79 -3.12 14.15
C GLU A 9 -6.33 -3.58 14.23
N HIS A 10 -6.04 -4.62 15.03
CA HIS A 10 -4.70 -5.19 15.14
C HIS A 10 -4.30 -6.05 13.93
N ALA A 11 -5.23 -6.32 13.00
CA ALA A 11 -4.95 -7.05 11.78
C ALA A 11 -4.28 -6.19 10.68
N TYR A 12 -4.21 -4.87 10.86
CA TYR A 12 -3.73 -3.92 9.86
C TYR A 12 -2.49 -3.14 10.34
N ASP A 13 -1.78 -2.50 9.39
CA ASP A 13 -0.73 -1.55 9.78
C ASP A 13 -1.37 -0.39 10.57
N PRO A 14 -0.84 -0.02 11.74
CA PRO A 14 -1.53 0.89 12.66
C PRO A 14 -1.66 2.31 12.12
N GLU A 15 -0.68 2.80 11.36
CA GLU A 15 -0.74 4.14 10.77
C GLU A 15 -1.71 4.16 9.59
N LEU A 16 -1.69 3.11 8.76
CA LEU A 16 -2.66 2.94 7.68
C LEU A 16 -4.09 2.79 8.22
N TRP A 17 -4.30 2.03 9.29
CA TRP A 17 -5.60 1.90 9.95
C TRP A 17 -6.10 3.25 10.45
N ALA A 18 -5.26 4.00 11.17
CA ALA A 18 -5.61 5.32 11.66
C ALA A 18 -5.99 6.28 10.52
N HIS A 19 -5.35 6.14 9.35
CA HIS A 19 -5.65 6.95 8.16
C HIS A 19 -7.01 6.67 7.52
N VAL A 20 -7.51 5.43 7.56
CA VAL A 20 -8.76 5.03 6.88
C VAL A 20 -9.92 4.72 7.83
N LYS A 21 -9.70 4.80 9.15
CA LYS A 21 -10.67 4.37 10.17
C LYS A 21 -12.02 5.05 10.01
N THR A 22 -12.03 6.37 9.81
CA THR A 22 -13.27 7.14 9.64
C THR A 22 -14.06 6.63 8.43
N GLU A 23 -13.41 6.44 7.27
CA GLU A 23 -14.06 5.92 6.08
C GLU A 23 -14.57 4.49 6.25
N VAL A 24 -13.88 3.66 7.04
CA VAL A 24 -14.34 2.30 7.39
C VAL A 24 -15.60 2.36 8.27
N GLU A 25 -15.61 3.22 9.30
CA GLU A 25 -16.75 3.42 10.21
C GLU A 25 -17.96 4.00 9.48
N ASP A 26 -17.75 4.91 8.54
CA ASP A 26 -18.79 5.52 7.71
C ASP A 26 -19.25 4.62 6.55
N GLY A 27 -18.59 3.46 6.34
CA GLY A 27 -18.92 2.53 5.25
C GLY A 27 -18.57 3.05 3.85
N GLU A 28 -17.66 4.02 3.76
CA GLU A 28 -17.21 4.67 2.53
C GLU A 28 -16.16 3.80 1.80
N TRP A 29 -16.50 2.55 1.49
CA TRP A 29 -15.56 1.52 1.01
C TRP A 29 -14.77 1.92 -0.25
N GLY A 30 -15.38 2.72 -1.14
CA GLY A 30 -14.67 3.25 -2.31
C GLY A 30 -13.52 4.18 -1.94
N LYS A 31 -13.70 4.99 -0.88
CA LYS A 31 -12.64 5.85 -0.34
C LYS A 31 -11.60 5.05 0.43
N VAL A 32 -12.01 4.03 1.19
CA VAL A 32 -11.05 3.14 1.90
C VAL A 32 -10.02 2.56 0.93
N ALA A 33 -10.48 2.06 -0.23
CA ALA A 33 -9.58 1.50 -1.24
C ALA A 33 -8.61 2.54 -1.82
N SER A 34 -9.11 3.74 -2.20
CA SER A 34 -8.24 4.80 -2.76
C SER A 34 -7.28 5.38 -1.75
N GLN A 35 -7.76 5.66 -0.54
CA GLN A 35 -6.95 6.18 0.56
C GLN A 35 -5.85 5.21 0.96
N THR A 36 -6.13 3.91 0.97
CA THR A 36 -5.10 2.88 1.18
C THR A 36 -3.99 2.98 0.13
N ALA A 37 -4.35 3.00 -1.17
CA ALA A 37 -3.36 3.03 -2.24
C ALA A 37 -2.52 4.31 -2.22
N ILE A 38 -3.15 5.46 -1.98
CA ILE A 38 -2.50 6.76 -1.83
C ILE A 38 -1.55 6.76 -0.64
N PHE A 39 -2.01 6.26 0.52
CA PHE A 39 -1.23 6.23 1.75
C PHE A 39 0.04 5.39 1.59
N VAL A 40 -0.09 4.17 1.07
CA VAL A 40 1.04 3.25 0.85
C VAL A 40 2.03 3.84 -0.14
N GLU A 41 1.57 4.38 -1.27
CA GLU A 41 2.47 5.02 -2.24
C GLU A 41 3.23 6.20 -1.63
N ASN A 42 2.52 7.04 -0.86
CA ASN A 42 3.14 8.18 -0.22
C ASN A 42 4.19 7.76 0.81
N HIS A 43 3.89 6.75 1.64
CA HIS A 43 4.85 6.24 2.62
C HIS A 43 6.09 5.65 1.96
N VAL A 44 5.92 4.80 0.95
CA VAL A 44 7.04 4.21 0.21
C VAL A 44 7.91 5.30 -0.43
N ARG A 45 7.29 6.32 -1.01
CA ARG A 45 8.00 7.44 -1.65
C ARG A 45 8.76 8.28 -0.64
N THR A 46 8.14 8.63 0.48
CA THR A 46 8.77 9.45 1.52
C THR A 46 9.96 8.73 2.13
N TRP A 47 9.81 7.46 2.51
CA TRP A 47 10.92 6.66 3.05
C TRP A 47 12.08 6.52 2.07
N ALA A 48 11.78 6.33 0.78
CA ALA A 48 12.81 6.25 -0.25
C ALA A 48 13.48 7.60 -0.57
N GLY A 49 13.20 8.68 0.16
CA GLY A 49 13.80 10.00 -0.05
C GLY A 49 13.27 10.72 -1.29
N ASN A 50 12.01 10.48 -1.67
CA ASN A 50 11.36 11.07 -2.85
C ASN A 50 12.16 10.85 -4.14
N PRO A 51 12.35 9.59 -4.59
CA PRO A 51 13.10 9.31 -5.81
C PRO A 51 12.46 10.00 -7.02
N GLN A 52 13.29 10.49 -7.93
CA GLN A 52 12.87 11.29 -9.09
C GLN A 52 13.20 10.61 -10.42
N ASP A 53 12.38 10.90 -11.45
CA ASP A 53 12.70 10.56 -12.83
C ASP A 53 13.81 11.47 -13.40
N ARG A 54 14.20 11.21 -14.66
CA ARG A 54 15.24 11.99 -15.35
C ARG A 54 14.89 13.47 -15.55
N ASN A 55 13.62 13.84 -15.40
CA ASN A 55 13.13 15.20 -15.55
C ASN A 55 12.96 15.90 -14.19
N GLY A 56 13.32 15.24 -13.08
CA GLY A 56 13.16 15.77 -11.73
C GLY A 56 11.75 15.63 -11.15
N ASN A 57 10.87 14.85 -11.78
CA ASN A 57 9.53 14.58 -11.22
C ASN A 57 9.60 13.41 -10.24
N ASN A 58 8.88 13.49 -9.13
CA ASN A 58 8.76 12.37 -8.19
C ASN A 58 8.23 11.11 -8.88
N LEU A 59 8.84 9.96 -8.59
CA LEU A 59 8.35 8.68 -9.05
C LEU A 59 7.01 8.34 -8.38
N VAL A 60 6.07 7.86 -9.19
CA VAL A 60 4.70 7.47 -8.77
C VAL A 60 4.29 6.17 -9.47
N GLY A 61 3.23 5.54 -8.97
CA GLY A 61 2.69 4.31 -9.53
C GLY A 61 3.76 3.21 -9.62
N LYS A 62 3.68 2.38 -10.67
CA LYS A 62 4.62 1.25 -10.84
C LYS A 62 6.10 1.63 -10.81
N ASN A 63 6.46 2.83 -11.29
CA ASN A 63 7.85 3.21 -11.44
C ASN A 63 8.50 3.46 -10.08
N LEU A 64 7.71 3.93 -9.10
CA LEU A 64 8.15 4.03 -7.71
C LEU A 64 8.57 2.65 -7.18
N TYR A 65 7.68 1.66 -7.26
CA TYR A 65 7.96 0.32 -6.74
C TYR A 65 9.05 -0.42 -7.53
N LEU A 66 9.12 -0.16 -8.84
CA LEU A 66 10.19 -0.68 -9.69
C LEU A 66 11.58 -0.23 -9.18
N GLU A 67 11.69 1.03 -8.75
CA GLU A 67 12.93 1.61 -8.23
C GLU A 67 13.18 1.20 -6.77
N VAL A 68 12.22 1.47 -5.88
CA VAL A 68 12.37 1.31 -4.44
C VAL A 68 12.54 -0.15 -4.03
N PHE A 69 11.89 -1.09 -4.71
CA PHE A 69 12.10 -2.52 -4.46
C PHE A 69 13.08 -3.16 -5.46
N GLY A 70 13.86 -2.34 -6.18
CA GLY A 70 14.90 -2.79 -7.09
C GLY A 70 16.09 -3.45 -6.36
N GLU A 71 16.86 -4.25 -7.08
CA GLU A 71 17.96 -5.05 -6.49
C GLU A 71 19.03 -4.20 -5.79
N THR A 72 19.28 -3.00 -6.30
CA THR A 72 20.28 -2.06 -5.78
C THR A 72 19.74 -1.12 -4.70
N SER A 73 18.44 -1.19 -4.40
CA SER A 73 17.82 -0.35 -3.38
C SER A 73 18.09 -0.88 -1.98
N ASP A 74 18.30 0.03 -1.04
CA ASP A 74 18.35 -0.27 0.38
C ASP A 74 16.99 -0.74 0.90
N TYR A 75 15.90 -0.37 0.24
CA TYR A 75 14.51 -0.72 0.59
C TYR A 75 13.99 -1.97 -0.12
N ARG A 76 14.85 -2.74 -0.80
CA ARG A 76 14.45 -4.03 -1.39
C ARG A 76 13.88 -4.96 -0.32
N LEU A 77 12.87 -5.73 -0.67
CA LEU A 77 12.26 -6.70 0.25
C LEU A 77 12.66 -8.12 -0.15
N GLY A 78 12.78 -9.03 0.81
CA GLY A 78 13.08 -10.43 0.57
C GLY A 78 14.57 -10.77 0.62
N ARG A 79 14.85 -11.98 1.10
CA ARG A 79 16.21 -12.45 1.32
C ARG A 79 16.79 -13.07 0.05
N GLN A 80 15.98 -13.82 -0.68
CA GLN A 80 16.37 -14.55 -1.89
C GLN A 80 15.97 -13.80 -3.17
N ALA A 81 16.63 -14.09 -4.29
CA ALA A 81 16.35 -13.41 -5.57
C ALA A 81 14.88 -13.53 -6.00
N SER A 82 14.29 -14.72 -5.87
CA SER A 82 12.87 -14.95 -6.21
C SER A 82 11.90 -14.20 -5.29
N GLU A 83 12.23 -14.05 -4.01
CA GLU A 83 11.42 -13.27 -3.07
C GLU A 83 11.49 -11.78 -3.42
N ARG A 84 12.68 -11.27 -3.74
CA ARG A 84 12.89 -9.88 -4.16
C ARG A 84 12.10 -9.54 -5.40
N GLU A 85 12.15 -10.41 -6.40
CA GLU A 85 11.35 -10.27 -7.61
C GLU A 85 9.85 -10.28 -7.28
N GLY A 86 9.41 -11.22 -6.44
CA GLY A 86 8.02 -11.33 -6.00
C GLY A 86 7.50 -10.06 -5.32
N TRP A 87 8.25 -9.51 -4.37
CA TRP A 87 7.87 -8.27 -3.67
C TRP A 87 7.83 -7.06 -4.60
N ARG A 88 8.81 -6.94 -5.50
CA ARG A 88 8.83 -5.89 -6.51
C ARG A 88 7.61 -5.96 -7.42
N TYR A 89 7.26 -7.16 -7.90
CA TYR A 89 6.06 -7.37 -8.71
C TYR A 89 4.77 -7.15 -7.93
N LEU A 90 4.74 -7.48 -6.64
CA LEU A 90 3.59 -7.21 -5.79
C LEU A 90 3.35 -5.70 -5.65
N GLY A 91 4.39 -4.91 -5.38
CA GLY A 91 4.29 -3.45 -5.30
C GLY A 91 3.88 -2.80 -6.62
N MET A 92 4.48 -3.24 -7.74
CA MET A 92 4.08 -2.79 -9.08
C MET A 92 2.61 -3.15 -9.37
N GLY A 93 2.19 -4.38 -9.05
CA GLY A 93 0.83 -4.86 -9.23
C GLY A 93 -0.16 -4.08 -8.39
N PHE A 94 0.15 -3.82 -7.11
CA PHE A 94 -0.63 -2.97 -6.22
C PHE A 94 -0.88 -1.60 -6.86
N ALA A 95 0.18 -0.95 -7.34
CA ALA A 95 0.07 0.37 -7.95
C ALA A 95 -0.75 0.38 -9.25
N GLN A 96 -0.52 -0.58 -10.14
CA GLN A 96 -1.18 -0.60 -11.45
C GLN A 96 -2.62 -1.07 -11.39
N ALA A 97 -2.93 -2.02 -10.49
CA ALA A 97 -4.26 -2.61 -10.41
C ALA A 97 -5.20 -1.84 -9.48
N LEU A 98 -4.67 -1.12 -8.48
CA LEU A 98 -5.49 -0.59 -7.37
C LEU A 98 -5.45 0.94 -7.25
N SER A 99 -4.38 1.64 -7.68
CA SER A 99 -4.24 3.09 -7.46
C SER A 99 -5.12 3.97 -8.36
N ASN A 100 -5.84 3.42 -9.35
CA ASN A 100 -6.70 4.19 -10.25
C ASN A 100 -8.19 3.92 -10.01
N VAL A 101 -8.66 4.23 -8.80
CA VAL A 101 -9.99 3.88 -8.28
C VAL A 101 -11.14 4.47 -9.10
N ASP A 102 -10.96 5.67 -9.68
CA ASP A 102 -11.94 6.29 -10.59
C ASP A 102 -12.15 5.48 -11.87
N ARG A 103 -11.11 4.79 -12.36
CA ARG A 103 -11.20 3.92 -13.53
C ARG A 103 -11.97 2.62 -13.27
N HIS A 104 -12.12 2.23 -12.00
CA HIS A 104 -12.68 0.93 -11.61
C HIS A 104 -14.12 0.97 -11.11
N ARG A 105 -14.79 2.15 -11.13
CA ARG A 105 -16.17 2.35 -10.65
C ARG A 105 -16.44 1.63 -9.32
N ILE A 106 -15.47 1.65 -8.41
CA ILE A 106 -15.50 0.85 -7.17
C ILE A 106 -16.71 1.22 -6.29
N GLN A 107 -17.20 2.45 -6.40
CA GLN A 107 -18.41 2.93 -5.71
C GLN A 107 -19.71 2.26 -6.17
N THR A 108 -19.72 1.60 -7.33
CA THR A 108 -20.90 0.92 -7.89
C THR A 108 -20.85 -0.59 -7.73
N ARG A 109 -19.87 -1.12 -7.00
CA ARG A 109 -19.68 -2.56 -6.83
C ARG A 109 -20.50 -3.10 -5.67
N ASP A 110 -21.22 -4.20 -5.92
CA ASP A 110 -21.96 -4.93 -4.88
C ASP A 110 -21.02 -5.53 -3.81
N ASP A 111 -19.74 -5.75 -4.15
CA ASP A 111 -18.71 -6.29 -3.26
C ASP A 111 -17.71 -5.25 -2.75
N ALA A 112 -18.05 -3.95 -2.79
CA ALA A 112 -17.13 -2.85 -2.46
C ALA A 112 -16.44 -3.01 -1.09
N LYS A 113 -17.16 -3.44 -0.04
CA LYS A 113 -16.58 -3.73 1.28
C LYS A 113 -15.49 -4.78 1.20
N ARG A 114 -15.78 -5.95 0.59
CA ARG A 114 -14.80 -7.05 0.45
C ARG A 114 -13.58 -6.62 -0.37
N TYR A 115 -13.80 -5.88 -1.46
CA TYR A 115 -12.73 -5.37 -2.29
C TYR A 115 -11.84 -4.41 -1.50
N ALA A 116 -12.42 -3.42 -0.82
CA ALA A 116 -11.68 -2.44 -0.03
C ALA A 116 -10.86 -3.08 1.10
N LEU A 117 -11.43 -4.06 1.79
CA LEU A 117 -10.71 -4.82 2.82
C LEU A 117 -9.53 -5.62 2.24
N GLY A 118 -9.66 -6.16 1.03
CA GLY A 118 -8.54 -6.81 0.33
C GLY A 118 -7.42 -5.82 -0.02
N VAL A 119 -7.78 -4.61 -0.48
CA VAL A 119 -6.80 -3.53 -0.74
C VAL A 119 -6.11 -3.10 0.56
N LEU A 120 -6.87 -2.89 1.63
CA LEU A 120 -6.37 -2.54 2.97
C LEU A 120 -5.41 -3.60 3.53
N GLY A 121 -5.77 -4.88 3.41
CA GLY A 121 -4.92 -5.99 3.83
C GLY A 121 -3.62 -6.07 3.02
N LEU A 122 -3.68 -5.88 1.70
CA LEU A 122 -2.49 -5.87 0.86
C LEU A 122 -1.59 -4.66 1.13
N GLY A 123 -2.17 -3.48 1.33
CA GLY A 123 -1.43 -2.29 1.75
C GLY A 123 -0.72 -2.49 3.09
N SER A 124 -1.43 -3.09 4.05
CA SER A 124 -0.87 -3.45 5.36
C SER A 124 0.27 -4.46 5.25
N LEU A 125 0.15 -5.47 4.37
CA LEU A 125 1.21 -6.45 4.11
C LEU A 125 2.50 -5.76 3.60
N LEU A 126 2.38 -4.83 2.65
CA LEU A 126 3.53 -4.12 2.12
C LEU A 126 4.22 -3.26 3.19
N LEU A 127 3.45 -2.52 3.99
CA LEU A 127 3.98 -1.65 5.04
C LEU A 127 4.63 -2.46 6.17
N THR A 128 3.97 -3.53 6.62
CA THR A 128 4.50 -4.39 7.69
C THR A 128 5.78 -5.10 7.26
N GLN A 129 5.88 -5.57 6.00
CA GLN A 129 7.11 -6.15 5.48
C GLN A 129 8.24 -5.13 5.41
N LEU A 130 7.96 -3.90 4.95
CA LEU A 130 8.93 -2.80 4.94
C LEU A 130 9.47 -2.50 6.34
N ARG A 131 8.58 -2.37 7.33
CA ARG A 131 8.99 -2.13 8.72
C ARG A 131 9.73 -3.31 9.33
N TYR A 132 9.38 -4.53 8.97
CA TYR A 132 10.09 -5.71 9.45
C TYR A 132 11.53 -5.78 8.92
N GLU A 133 11.73 -5.53 7.62
CA GLU A 133 13.06 -5.63 7.02
C GLU A 133 13.92 -4.37 7.23
N HIS A 134 13.29 -3.19 7.31
CA HIS A 134 13.98 -1.90 7.28
C HIS A 134 13.63 -0.99 8.46
N GLY A 135 12.98 -1.49 9.50
CA GLY A 135 12.50 -0.70 10.64
C GLY A 135 13.56 0.15 11.34
N ASP A 136 14.84 -0.24 11.27
CA ASP A 136 15.94 0.55 11.82
C ASP A 136 16.32 1.75 10.94
N ILE A 137 16.15 1.63 9.61
CA ILE A 137 16.33 2.72 8.65
C ILE A 137 15.15 3.69 8.77
N LEU A 138 13.94 3.15 8.99
CA LEU A 138 12.70 3.94 9.09
C LEU A 138 12.55 4.71 10.41
N LYS A 139 13.28 4.33 11.47
CA LYS A 139 13.28 5.02 12.78
C LYS A 139 14.29 6.17 12.88
N ALA A 140 15.11 6.37 11.84
CA ALA A 140 16.17 7.37 11.85
C ALA A 140 15.70 8.80 11.48
N GLU A 141 14.39 9.03 11.41
CA GLU A 141 13.76 10.36 11.20
C GLU A 141 13.30 11.01 12.51
#